data_AF-A0A7L4JTZ2-F1
#
_entry.id   AF-A0A7L4JTZ2-F1
#
_cell.length_a   1.000
_cell.length_b   1.000
_cell.length_c   1.000
_cell.angle_alpha   90.00
_cell.angle_beta   90.00
_cell.angle_gamma   90.00
#
_symmetry.space_group_name_H-M   'P 1'
#
loop_
_entity.id
_entity.type
_entity.pdbx_description
1 polymer ?
#
loop_
_entity_poly.entity_id
_entity_poly.type
_entity_poly.pdbx_seq_one_letter_code
_entity_poly.pdbx_strand_id
1 'polypeptide(L)'
;ETNTLPFHPFEMHHGDILRMEKEHQVLQEQLKEAQEKYEQLQSRSSEEIGALKELLKKSVEETEVSKSELDWLHQDLEIKVKKWQQEKKENQENLKALRNTVKKRIDTNDRYLKTIDEKEKQYSVYLNTFLETSNKLATEKVKLEELIQKSQDDCQECVNRAVKAEISVLKNWKETEAYKLNGIAANAEANLKMLKSLSSSASAAPKLKSQIDSWEIFISNVKKQLEKVEAEYEGKIQVVENGVRICLTKMETVELPPP
;
A
#
# COMPACT_ATOMS: atom_id res chain seq x y z
N GLU A 1 66.72 -115.32 76.37
CA GLU A 1 67.35 -115.28 77.70
C GLU A 1 68.59 -116.15 77.69
N THR A 2 69.76 -115.53 77.85
CA THR A 2 71.05 -116.17 78.09
C THR A 2 71.59 -115.50 79.35
N ASN A 3 71.74 -116.28 80.42
CA ASN A 3 72.10 -115.79 81.76
C ASN A 3 73.61 -115.54 81.84
N THR A 4 74.02 -114.27 81.85
CA THR A 4 75.42 -113.84 82.00
C THR A 4 75.53 -112.85 83.17
N LEU A 5 76.59 -112.99 83.99
CA LEU A 5 76.87 -112.11 85.13
C LEU A 5 76.98 -110.62 84.70
N PRO A 6 76.63 -109.65 85.58
CA PRO A 6 76.72 -108.21 85.26
C PRO A 6 78.13 -107.81 84.81
N PHE A 7 78.23 -107.05 83.72
CA PHE A 7 79.52 -106.61 83.17
C PHE A 7 80.06 -105.38 83.91
N HIS A 8 80.67 -105.59 85.08
CA HIS A 8 81.35 -104.52 85.82
C HIS A 8 82.62 -104.01 85.10
N PRO A 9 82.96 -102.71 85.19
CA PRO A 9 82.30 -101.66 85.97
C PRO A 9 81.07 -100.99 85.30
N PHE A 10 80.65 -101.46 84.13
CA PHE A 10 79.70 -100.77 83.26
C PHE A 10 78.21 -101.08 83.54
N GLU A 11 77.91 -102.27 84.09
CA GLU A 11 76.57 -102.64 84.55
C GLU A 11 76.53 -102.69 86.08
N MET A 12 75.51 -102.09 86.69
CA MET A 12 75.27 -102.17 88.13
C MET A 12 74.31 -103.31 88.45
N HIS A 13 73.34 -103.58 87.56
CA HIS A 13 72.39 -104.69 87.58
C HIS A 13 72.35 -105.40 86.21
N HIS A 14 72.03 -106.70 86.20
CA HIS A 14 71.98 -107.49 84.96
C HIS A 14 70.95 -106.92 83.98
N GLY A 15 71.36 -106.70 82.72
CA GLY A 15 70.50 -106.20 81.65
C GLY A 15 70.41 -104.67 81.57
N ASP A 16 71.21 -103.94 82.37
CA ASP A 16 71.30 -102.47 82.30
C ASP A 16 71.74 -101.98 80.90
N ILE A 17 72.70 -102.65 80.26
CA ILE A 17 73.12 -102.30 78.89
C ILE A 17 71.97 -102.52 77.90
N LEU A 18 71.24 -103.63 78.01
CA LEU A 18 70.11 -103.93 77.12
C LEU A 18 68.94 -102.95 77.33
N ARG A 19 68.69 -102.51 78.58
CA ARG A 19 67.71 -101.46 78.87
C ARG A 19 68.14 -100.13 78.25
N MET A 20 69.40 -99.75 78.43
CA MET A 20 69.97 -98.52 77.85
C MET A 20 69.97 -98.54 76.32
N GLU A 21 70.23 -99.68 75.69
CA GLU A 21 70.15 -99.85 74.23
C GLU A 21 68.72 -99.67 73.70
N LYS A 22 67.72 -100.27 74.38
CA LYS A 22 66.30 -100.07 74.03
C LYS A 22 65.85 -98.63 74.22
N GLU A 23 66.25 -97.98 75.32
CA GLU A 23 66.00 -96.55 75.55
C GLU A 23 66.66 -95.68 74.48
N HIS A 24 67.91 -95.98 74.12
CA HIS A 24 68.63 -95.31 73.04
C HIS A 24 67.92 -95.48 71.70
N GLN A 25 67.41 -96.67 71.38
CA GLN A 25 66.64 -96.94 70.16
C GLN A 25 65.32 -96.16 70.12
N VAL A 26 64.60 -96.10 71.24
CA VAL A 26 63.38 -95.28 71.36
C VAL A 26 63.70 -93.79 71.18
N LEU A 27 64.78 -93.30 71.79
CA LEU A 27 65.22 -91.90 71.65
C LEU A 27 65.66 -91.58 70.21
N GLN A 28 66.32 -92.50 69.51
CA GLN A 28 66.65 -92.34 68.09
C GLN A 28 65.40 -92.22 67.22
N GLU A 29 64.38 -93.06 67.46
CA GLU A 29 63.13 -93.00 66.70
C GLU A 29 62.35 -91.71 67.01
N GLN A 30 62.32 -91.27 68.28
CA GLN A 30 61.72 -89.99 68.66
C GLN A 30 62.43 -88.79 68.04
N LEU A 31 63.77 -88.82 67.96
CA LEU A 31 64.54 -87.79 67.30
C LEU A 31 64.22 -87.73 65.81
N LYS A 32 64.14 -88.88 65.15
CA LYS A 32 63.77 -88.98 63.74
C LYS A 32 62.35 -88.46 63.48
N GLU A 33 61.38 -88.87 64.30
CA GLU A 33 60.00 -88.37 64.19
C GLU A 33 59.92 -86.85 64.42
N ALA A 34 60.67 -86.31 65.37
CA ALA A 34 60.75 -84.88 65.60
C ALA A 34 61.39 -84.12 64.42
N GLN A 35 62.42 -84.69 63.78
CA GLN A 35 63.04 -84.14 62.58
C GLN A 35 62.08 -84.12 61.39
N GLU A 36 61.41 -85.25 61.10
CA GLU A 36 60.42 -85.33 60.01
C GLU A 36 59.26 -84.35 60.22
N LYS A 37 58.74 -84.22 61.45
CA LYS A 37 57.71 -83.22 61.79
C LYS A 37 58.20 -81.79 61.60
N TYR A 38 59.44 -81.50 61.98
CA TYR A 38 60.03 -80.18 61.79
C TYR A 38 60.19 -79.85 60.29
N GLU A 39 60.68 -80.78 59.48
CA GLU A 39 60.81 -80.61 58.02
C GLU A 39 59.46 -80.41 57.34
N GLN A 40 58.43 -81.18 57.72
CA GLN A 40 57.07 -81.00 57.22
C GLN A 40 56.50 -79.64 57.60
N LEU A 41 56.66 -79.22 58.87
CA LEU A 41 56.24 -77.90 59.33
C LEU A 41 56.99 -76.80 58.57
N GLN A 42 58.29 -76.96 58.37
CA GLN A 42 59.12 -76.01 57.64
C GLN A 42 58.66 -75.89 56.17
N SER A 43 58.43 -77.02 55.50
CA SER A 43 57.92 -77.06 54.12
C SER A 43 56.56 -76.37 53.99
N ARG A 44 55.60 -76.73 54.87
CA ARG A 44 54.28 -76.10 54.91
C ARG A 44 54.35 -74.61 55.20
N SER A 45 55.17 -74.19 56.16
CA SER A 45 55.34 -72.78 56.51
C SER A 45 55.93 -71.98 55.35
N SER A 46 56.88 -72.55 54.60
CA SER A 46 57.48 -71.92 53.43
C SER A 46 56.46 -71.72 52.31
N GLU A 47 55.60 -72.72 52.06
CA GLU A 47 54.52 -72.63 51.08
C GLU A 47 53.47 -71.58 51.46
N GLU A 48 53.00 -71.58 52.72
CA GLU A 48 52.03 -70.59 53.23
C GLU A 48 52.60 -69.17 53.15
N ILE A 49 53.89 -68.96 53.52
CA ILE A 49 54.57 -67.68 53.39
C ILE A 49 54.68 -67.26 51.92
N GLY A 50 54.96 -68.20 51.01
CA GLY A 50 55.01 -67.95 49.57
C GLY A 50 53.66 -67.48 49.02
N ALA A 51 52.58 -68.16 49.37
CA ALA A 51 51.22 -67.80 48.97
C ALA A 51 50.80 -66.42 49.50
N LEU A 52 51.11 -66.13 50.77
CA LEU A 52 50.83 -64.81 51.37
C LEU A 52 51.63 -63.68 50.69
N LYS A 53 52.88 -63.93 50.31
CA LYS A 53 53.70 -62.95 49.57
C LYS A 53 53.11 -62.64 48.19
N GLU A 54 52.67 -63.65 47.46
CA GLU A 54 52.02 -63.45 46.15
C GLU A 54 50.68 -62.72 46.28
N LEU A 55 49.88 -63.04 47.30
CA LEU A 55 48.62 -62.32 47.57
C LEU A 55 48.88 -60.85 47.92
N LEU A 56 49.89 -60.59 48.76
CA LEU A 56 50.30 -59.22 49.10
C LEU A 56 50.75 -58.45 47.86
N LYS A 57 51.55 -59.07 47.00
CA LYS A 57 52.02 -58.46 45.74
C LYS A 57 50.85 -58.07 44.83
N LYS A 58 49.88 -58.98 44.61
CA LYS A 58 48.69 -58.69 43.81
C LYS A 58 47.86 -57.55 44.40
N SER A 59 47.64 -57.55 45.71
CA SER A 59 46.90 -56.49 46.39
C SER A 59 47.57 -55.12 46.25
N VAL A 60 48.91 -55.07 46.30
CA VAL A 60 49.67 -53.84 46.05
C VAL A 60 49.52 -53.37 44.60
N GLU A 61 49.64 -54.27 43.63
CA GLU A 61 49.45 -53.96 42.20
C GLU A 61 48.03 -53.44 41.92
N GLU A 62 47.00 -54.10 42.45
CA GLU A 62 45.59 -53.69 42.35
C GLU A 62 45.35 -52.31 42.98
N THR A 63 46.02 -52.02 44.10
CA THR A 63 45.91 -50.71 44.78
C THR A 63 46.54 -49.60 43.94
N GLU A 64 47.70 -49.84 43.31
CA GLU A 64 48.35 -48.86 42.44
C GLU A 64 47.54 -48.59 41.16
N VAL A 65 46.93 -49.63 40.57
CA VAL A 65 45.99 -49.47 39.45
C VAL A 65 44.78 -48.66 39.88
N SER A 66 44.13 -49.03 40.99
CA SER A 66 42.93 -48.32 41.50
C SER A 66 43.23 -46.85 41.81
N LYS A 67 44.41 -46.55 42.35
CA LYS A 67 44.87 -45.19 42.60
C LYS A 67 45.04 -44.39 41.31
N SER A 68 45.63 -45.00 40.29
CA SER A 68 45.81 -44.37 38.97
C SER A 68 44.47 -44.07 38.28
N GLU A 69 43.51 -45.00 38.39
CA GLU A 69 42.15 -44.80 37.86
C GLU A 69 41.41 -43.66 38.59
N LEU A 70 41.56 -43.59 39.91
CA LEU A 70 40.99 -42.52 40.73
C LEU A 70 41.57 -41.15 40.38
N ASP A 71 42.89 -41.07 40.16
CA ASP A 71 43.54 -39.84 39.70
C ASP A 71 43.05 -39.40 38.32
N TRP A 72 42.87 -40.35 37.39
CA TRP A 72 42.30 -40.06 36.06
C TRP A 72 40.86 -39.54 36.15
N LEU A 73 40.02 -40.17 36.99
CA LEU A 73 38.64 -39.72 37.22
C LEU A 73 38.58 -38.33 37.84
N HIS A 74 39.47 -38.02 38.79
CA HIS A 74 39.56 -36.67 39.36
C HIS A 74 39.92 -35.63 38.30
N GLN A 75 40.89 -35.92 37.43
CA GLN A 75 41.27 -35.01 36.34
C GLN A 75 40.13 -34.79 35.34
N ASP A 76 39.45 -35.86 34.91
CA ASP A 76 38.30 -35.76 34.00
C ASP A 76 37.15 -34.94 34.61
N LEU A 77 36.84 -35.16 35.90
CA LEU A 77 35.85 -34.36 36.63
C LEU A 77 36.26 -32.90 36.70
N GLU A 78 37.53 -32.59 36.99
CA GLU A 78 38.00 -31.21 37.04
C GLU A 78 37.86 -30.49 35.68
N ILE A 79 38.19 -31.18 34.59
CA ILE A 79 38.01 -30.68 33.21
C ILE A 79 36.53 -30.41 32.93
N LYS A 80 35.64 -31.35 33.27
CA LYS A 80 34.19 -31.19 33.08
C LYS A 80 33.62 -30.04 33.90
N VAL A 81 34.07 -29.87 35.15
CA VAL A 81 33.65 -28.76 36.01
C VAL A 81 34.09 -27.42 35.43
N LYS A 82 35.35 -27.31 34.98
CA LYS A 82 35.87 -26.09 34.33
C LYS A 82 35.08 -25.75 33.07
N LYS A 83 34.81 -26.74 32.21
CA LYS A 83 34.01 -26.56 30.99
C LYS A 83 32.60 -26.07 31.31
N TRP A 84 31.93 -26.72 32.26
CA TRP A 84 30.57 -26.33 32.66
C TRP A 84 30.52 -24.91 33.26
N GLN A 85 31.52 -24.52 34.06
CA GLN A 85 31.60 -23.17 34.61
C GLN A 85 31.77 -22.11 33.51
N GLN A 86 32.59 -22.40 32.51
CA GLN A 86 32.78 -21.51 31.36
C GLN A 86 31.50 -21.39 30.53
N GLU A 87 30.86 -22.50 30.17
CA GLU A 87 29.59 -22.52 29.44
C GLU A 87 28.49 -21.76 30.19
N LYS A 88 28.43 -21.92 31.53
CA LYS A 88 27.48 -21.18 32.37
C LYS A 88 27.69 -19.67 32.26
N LYS A 89 28.95 -19.21 32.30
CA LYS A 89 29.29 -17.78 32.17
C LYS A 89 28.92 -17.24 30.79
N GLU A 90 29.31 -17.95 29.73
CA GLU A 90 29.00 -17.57 28.35
C GLU A 90 27.49 -17.50 28.11
N ASN A 91 26.73 -18.49 28.59
CA ASN A 91 25.29 -18.50 28.45
C ASN A 91 24.62 -17.34 29.21
N GLN A 92 25.12 -16.98 30.39
CA GLN A 92 24.64 -15.82 31.14
C GLN A 92 24.91 -14.50 30.40
N GLU A 93 26.10 -14.35 29.80
CA GLU A 93 26.45 -13.18 28.99
C GLU A 93 25.59 -13.10 27.71
N ASN A 94 25.38 -14.24 27.03
CA ASN A 94 24.51 -14.34 25.86
C ASN A 94 23.06 -13.97 26.20
N LEU A 95 22.51 -14.47 27.32
CA LEU A 95 21.18 -14.10 27.79
C LEU A 95 21.06 -12.59 28.08
N LYS A 96 22.09 -11.98 28.66
CA LYS A 96 22.13 -10.53 28.91
C LYS A 96 22.14 -9.75 27.58
N ALA A 97 22.95 -10.17 26.61
CA ALA A 97 23.01 -9.56 25.29
C ALA A 97 21.68 -9.69 24.54
N LEU A 98 21.03 -10.86 24.59
CA LEU A 98 19.73 -11.10 23.97
C LEU A 98 18.65 -10.23 24.61
N ARG A 99 18.61 -10.15 25.94
CA ARG A 99 17.66 -9.29 26.68
C ARG A 99 17.80 -7.82 26.30
N ASN A 100 19.04 -7.33 26.17
CA ASN A 100 19.31 -5.96 25.72
C ASN A 100 18.83 -5.73 24.27
N THR A 101 19.02 -6.72 23.40
CA THR A 101 18.57 -6.65 21.99
C THR A 101 17.04 -6.64 21.90
N VAL A 102 16.35 -7.48 22.67
CA VAL A 102 14.89 -7.49 22.77
C VAL A 102 14.38 -6.13 23.24
N LYS A 103 14.98 -5.56 24.29
CA LYS A 103 14.60 -4.22 24.78
C LYS A 103 14.74 -3.15 23.70
N LYS A 104 15.89 -3.08 22.99
CA LYS A 104 16.08 -2.13 21.88
C LYS A 104 15.04 -2.28 20.78
N ARG A 105 14.63 -3.52 20.47
CA ARG A 105 13.59 -3.80 19.47
C ARG A 105 12.22 -3.31 19.95
N ILE A 106 11.86 -3.53 21.21
CA ILE A 106 10.62 -3.00 21.82
C ILE A 106 10.61 -1.47 21.75
N ASP A 107 11.66 -0.81 22.23
CA ASP A 107 11.76 0.66 22.22
C ASP A 107 11.65 1.24 20.80
N THR A 108 12.24 0.55 19.81
CA THR A 108 12.16 0.93 18.40
C THR A 108 10.76 0.72 17.83
N ASN A 109 10.10 -0.38 18.17
CA ASN A 109 8.73 -0.68 17.76
C ASN A 109 7.75 0.36 18.32
N ASP A 110 7.89 0.74 19.59
CA ASP A 110 7.05 1.75 20.23
C ASP A 110 7.20 3.13 19.55
N ARG A 111 8.42 3.49 19.14
CA ARG A 111 8.66 4.71 18.36
C ARG A 111 7.96 4.63 17.00
N TYR A 112 8.01 3.49 16.31
CA TYR A 112 7.30 3.32 15.03
C TYR A 112 5.79 3.41 15.22
N LEU A 113 5.21 2.77 16.23
CA LEU A 113 3.78 2.87 16.53
C LEU A 113 3.33 4.31 16.78
N LYS A 114 4.08 5.08 17.59
CA LYS A 114 3.81 6.52 17.78
C LYS A 114 3.90 7.32 16.49
N THR A 115 4.85 7.01 15.63
CA THR A 115 5.01 7.69 14.33
C THR A 115 3.83 7.39 13.40
N ILE A 116 3.35 6.14 13.40
CA ILE A 116 2.19 5.72 12.60
C ILE A 116 0.93 6.45 13.07
N ASP A 117 0.67 6.47 14.38
CA ASP A 117 -0.49 7.17 14.98
C ASP A 117 -0.47 8.67 14.65
N GLU A 118 0.69 9.33 14.75
CA GLU A 118 0.84 10.73 14.37
C GLU A 118 0.58 10.95 12.86
N LYS A 119 1.08 10.06 12.00
CA LYS A 119 0.85 10.16 10.56
C LYS A 119 -0.61 9.93 10.20
N GLU A 120 -1.29 9.00 10.85
CA GLU A 120 -2.71 8.74 10.66
C GLU A 120 -3.56 9.96 11.00
N LYS A 121 -3.25 10.64 12.12
CA LYS A 121 -3.89 11.92 12.48
C LYS A 121 -3.64 13.00 11.44
N GLN A 122 -2.40 13.15 10.97
CA GLN A 122 -2.06 14.11 9.91
C GLN A 122 -2.84 13.82 8.62
N TYR A 123 -2.89 12.56 8.18
CA TYR A 123 -3.65 12.16 6.99
C TYR A 123 -5.14 12.44 7.14
N SER A 124 -5.73 12.17 8.30
CA SER A 124 -7.14 12.49 8.57
C SER A 124 -7.42 14.00 8.44
N VAL A 125 -6.54 14.85 8.99
CA VAL A 125 -6.65 16.31 8.84
C VAL A 125 -6.55 16.74 7.37
N TYR A 126 -5.56 16.23 6.63
CA TYR A 126 -5.41 16.56 5.21
C TYR A 126 -6.62 16.13 4.37
N LEU A 127 -7.15 14.94 4.64
CA LEU A 127 -8.32 14.43 3.95
C LEU A 127 -9.54 15.32 4.22
N ASN A 128 -9.78 15.68 5.49
CA ASN A 128 -10.89 16.57 5.85
C ASN A 128 -10.78 17.93 5.16
N THR A 129 -9.60 18.56 5.20
CA THR A 129 -9.36 19.84 4.51
C THR A 129 -9.60 19.74 3.00
N PHE A 130 -9.15 18.64 2.38
CA PHE A 130 -9.37 18.40 0.95
C PHE A 130 -10.87 18.27 0.64
N LEU A 131 -11.60 17.48 1.43
CA LEU A 131 -13.04 17.29 1.26
C LEU A 131 -13.82 18.59 1.45
N GLU A 132 -13.50 19.38 2.48
CA GLU A 132 -14.09 20.70 2.71
C GLU A 132 -13.86 21.64 1.53
N THR A 133 -12.62 21.69 1.03
CA THR A 133 -12.26 22.51 -0.13
C THR A 133 -12.98 22.05 -1.39
N SER A 134 -13.03 20.74 -1.63
CA SER A 134 -13.72 20.15 -2.78
C SER A 134 -15.22 20.46 -2.77
N ASN A 135 -15.87 20.33 -1.61
CA ASN A 135 -17.29 20.65 -1.43
C ASN A 135 -17.57 22.14 -1.67
N LYS A 136 -16.69 23.03 -1.17
CA LYS A 136 -16.79 24.47 -1.42
C LYS A 136 -16.67 24.79 -2.91
N LEU A 137 -15.68 24.22 -3.59
CA LEU A 137 -15.47 24.40 -5.04
C LEU A 137 -16.65 23.86 -5.85
N ALA A 138 -17.22 22.72 -5.48
CA ALA A 138 -18.41 22.17 -6.13
C ALA A 138 -19.61 23.13 -5.98
N THR A 139 -19.79 23.73 -4.81
CA THR A 139 -20.85 24.72 -4.56
C THR A 139 -20.63 26.00 -5.39
N GLU A 140 -19.40 26.49 -5.47
CA GLU A 140 -19.06 27.66 -6.28
C GLU A 140 -19.24 27.40 -7.78
N LYS A 141 -18.88 26.20 -8.25
CA LYS A 141 -19.10 25.77 -9.63
C LYS A 141 -20.57 25.85 -10.02
N VAL A 142 -21.47 25.29 -9.20
CA VAL A 142 -22.93 25.33 -9.47
C VAL A 142 -23.42 26.78 -9.57
N LYS A 143 -23.01 27.66 -8.65
CA LYS A 143 -23.39 29.08 -8.71
C LYS A 143 -22.91 29.78 -9.98
N LEU A 144 -21.70 29.47 -10.43
CA LEU A 144 -21.15 30.03 -11.67
C LEU A 144 -21.89 29.51 -12.89
N GLU A 145 -22.23 28.21 -12.92
CA GLU A 145 -23.05 27.61 -14.00
C GLU A 145 -24.44 28.28 -14.08
N GLU A 146 -25.09 28.51 -12.94
CA GLU A 146 -26.36 29.25 -12.87
C GLU A 146 -26.25 30.69 -13.39
N LEU A 147 -25.16 31.40 -13.05
CA LEU A 147 -24.91 32.76 -13.54
C LEU A 147 -24.63 32.81 -15.04
N ILE A 148 -23.89 31.83 -15.57
CA ILE A 148 -23.64 31.71 -17.01
C ILE A 148 -24.96 31.48 -17.75
N GLN A 149 -25.79 30.54 -17.27
CA GLN A 149 -27.09 30.26 -17.88
C GLN A 149 -27.97 31.51 -17.87
N LYS A 150 -28.07 32.20 -16.73
CA LYS A 150 -28.84 33.45 -16.64
C LYS A 150 -28.35 34.52 -17.62
N SER A 151 -27.04 34.70 -17.74
CA SER A 151 -26.46 35.66 -18.68
C SER A 151 -26.77 35.31 -20.15
N GLN A 152 -26.74 34.02 -20.49
CA GLN A 152 -27.14 33.54 -21.82
C GLN A 152 -28.62 33.82 -22.09
N ASP A 153 -29.49 33.55 -21.13
CA ASP A 153 -30.92 33.81 -21.22
C ASP A 153 -31.20 35.32 -21.38
N ASP A 154 -30.55 36.16 -20.57
CA ASP A 154 -30.66 37.63 -20.64
C ASP A 154 -30.18 38.16 -22.01
N CYS A 155 -29.07 37.63 -22.53
CA CYS A 155 -28.54 37.98 -23.85
C CYS A 155 -29.53 37.58 -24.96
N GLN A 156 -30.08 36.37 -24.90
CA GLN A 156 -31.07 35.89 -25.86
C GLN A 156 -32.35 36.73 -25.81
N GLU A 157 -32.79 37.14 -24.62
CA GLU A 157 -33.93 38.06 -24.47
C GLU A 157 -33.64 39.42 -25.10
N CYS A 158 -32.44 39.97 -24.90
CA CYS A 158 -32.01 41.22 -25.52
C CYS A 158 -31.99 41.13 -27.05
N VAL A 159 -31.46 40.04 -27.61
CA VAL A 159 -31.49 39.76 -29.06
C VAL A 159 -32.93 39.70 -29.57
N ASN A 160 -33.80 38.95 -28.89
CA ASN A 160 -35.20 38.84 -29.26
C ASN A 160 -35.92 40.20 -29.23
N ARG A 161 -35.62 41.05 -28.23
CA ARG A 161 -36.17 42.40 -28.11
C ARG A 161 -35.66 43.31 -29.24
N ALA A 162 -34.37 43.24 -29.58
CA ALA A 162 -33.78 44.00 -30.68
C ALA A 162 -34.41 43.61 -32.03
N VAL A 163 -34.52 42.31 -32.33
CA VAL A 163 -35.18 41.78 -33.53
C VAL A 163 -36.62 42.29 -33.64
N LYS A 164 -37.41 42.20 -32.55
CA LYS A 164 -38.78 42.72 -32.52
C LYS A 164 -38.86 44.23 -32.79
N ALA A 165 -37.92 45.00 -32.25
CA ALA A 165 -37.85 46.44 -32.47
C ALA A 165 -37.47 46.77 -33.93
N GLU A 166 -36.47 46.09 -34.49
CA GLU A 166 -36.07 46.24 -35.90
C GLU A 166 -37.23 45.92 -36.85
N ILE A 167 -37.95 44.80 -36.64
CA ILE A 167 -39.14 44.45 -37.42
C ILE A 167 -40.22 45.53 -37.30
N SER A 168 -40.46 46.07 -36.10
CA SER A 168 -41.46 47.11 -35.88
C SER A 168 -41.12 48.39 -36.64
N VAL A 169 -39.85 48.79 -36.68
CA VAL A 169 -39.36 49.95 -37.46
C VAL A 169 -39.55 49.70 -38.95
N LEU A 170 -39.15 48.52 -39.45
CA LEU A 170 -39.30 48.16 -40.87
C LEU A 170 -40.77 48.13 -41.31
N LYS A 171 -41.66 47.59 -40.48
CA LYS A 171 -43.12 47.62 -40.72
C LYS A 171 -43.66 49.05 -40.77
N ASN A 172 -43.26 49.89 -39.82
CA ASN A 172 -43.68 51.29 -39.82
C ASN A 172 -43.18 52.06 -41.05
N TRP A 173 -41.95 51.83 -41.48
CA TRP A 173 -41.41 52.43 -42.72
C TRP A 173 -42.13 51.94 -43.97
N LYS A 174 -42.39 50.63 -44.07
CA LYS A 174 -43.20 50.04 -45.13
C LYS A 174 -44.57 50.71 -45.23
N GLU A 175 -45.29 50.79 -44.10
CA GLU A 175 -46.61 51.41 -44.02
C GLU A 175 -46.57 52.90 -44.38
N THR A 176 -45.59 53.64 -43.87
CA THR A 176 -45.44 55.08 -44.13
C THR A 176 -45.18 55.37 -45.60
N GLU A 177 -44.25 54.65 -46.23
CA GLU A 177 -43.93 54.84 -47.65
C GLU A 177 -45.06 54.33 -48.56
N ALA A 178 -45.72 53.21 -48.22
CA ALA A 178 -46.90 52.73 -48.92
C ALA A 178 -48.07 53.74 -48.84
N TYR A 179 -48.31 54.34 -47.67
CA TYR A 179 -49.33 55.37 -47.49
C TYR A 179 -49.07 56.60 -48.36
N LYS A 180 -47.82 57.07 -48.42
CA LYS A 180 -47.43 58.20 -49.30
C LYS A 180 -47.67 57.88 -50.78
N LEU A 181 -47.20 56.73 -51.26
CA LEU A 181 -47.37 56.31 -52.66
C LEU A 181 -48.84 56.11 -53.01
N ASN A 182 -49.64 55.54 -52.11
CA ASN A 182 -51.09 55.42 -52.28
C ASN A 182 -51.78 56.79 -52.33
N GLY A 183 -51.35 57.75 -51.51
CA GLY A 183 -51.84 59.13 -51.58
C GLY A 183 -51.54 59.79 -52.94
N ILE A 184 -50.32 59.61 -53.46
CA ILE A 184 -49.93 60.10 -54.79
C ILE A 184 -50.75 59.42 -55.89
N ALA A 185 -50.92 58.10 -55.82
CA ALA A 185 -51.71 57.32 -56.78
C ALA A 185 -53.18 57.77 -56.78
N ALA A 186 -53.81 57.90 -55.61
CA ALA A 186 -55.19 58.34 -55.48
C ALA A 186 -55.40 59.76 -56.01
N ASN A 187 -54.46 60.68 -55.74
CA ASN A 187 -54.50 62.03 -56.28
C ASN A 187 -54.34 62.03 -57.82
N ALA A 188 -53.40 61.24 -58.35
CA ALA A 188 -53.22 61.08 -59.79
C ALA A 188 -54.44 60.44 -60.48
N GLU A 189 -55.07 59.44 -59.85
CA GLU A 189 -56.31 58.80 -60.33
C GLU A 189 -57.49 59.79 -60.33
N ALA A 190 -57.61 60.65 -59.30
CA ALA A 190 -58.62 61.70 -59.26
C ALA A 190 -58.43 62.74 -60.38
N ASN A 191 -57.19 63.18 -60.62
CA ASN A 191 -56.84 64.08 -61.72
C ASN A 191 -57.12 63.44 -63.09
N LEU A 192 -56.75 62.17 -63.28
CA LEU A 192 -57.05 61.41 -64.49
C LEU A 192 -58.56 61.29 -64.73
N LYS A 193 -59.35 61.05 -63.68
CA LYS A 193 -60.82 60.99 -63.77
C LYS A 193 -61.41 62.35 -64.18
N MET A 194 -60.90 63.45 -63.64
CA MET A 194 -61.28 64.81 -64.04
C MET A 194 -60.95 65.07 -65.52
N LEU A 195 -59.75 64.74 -65.98
CA LEU A 195 -59.34 64.91 -67.38
C LEU A 195 -60.16 64.07 -68.35
N LYS A 196 -60.46 62.81 -67.99
CA LYS A 196 -61.35 61.93 -68.78
C LYS A 196 -62.77 62.50 -68.89
N SER A 197 -63.28 63.13 -67.83
CA SER A 197 -64.59 63.80 -67.87
C SER A 197 -64.61 65.05 -68.78
N LEU A 198 -63.54 65.85 -68.78
CA LEU A 198 -63.38 67.04 -69.64
C LEU A 198 -63.18 66.68 -71.12
N SER A 199 -62.45 65.59 -71.40
CA SER A 199 -62.21 65.06 -72.75
C SER A 199 -63.47 64.53 -73.43
N SER A 200 -64.58 64.37 -72.71
CA SER A 200 -65.89 63.96 -73.27
C SER A 200 -66.64 65.12 -73.95
N SER A 201 -66.09 66.35 -73.91
CA SER A 201 -66.62 67.53 -74.60
C SER A 201 -65.82 67.83 -75.88
N ALA A 202 -66.53 68.05 -77.01
CA ALA A 202 -65.99 67.84 -78.36
C ALA A 202 -64.91 68.85 -78.86
N SER A 203 -64.53 69.90 -78.11
CA SER A 203 -63.68 70.98 -78.65
C SER A 203 -62.19 70.95 -78.27
N ALA A 204 -61.70 69.96 -77.49
CA ALA A 204 -60.32 69.94 -76.99
C ALA A 204 -59.61 68.55 -77.07
N ALA A 205 -60.12 67.63 -77.89
CA ALA A 205 -59.78 66.20 -77.84
C ALA A 205 -58.29 65.79 -78.02
N PRO A 206 -57.46 66.38 -78.90
CA PRO A 206 -56.10 65.86 -79.12
C PRO A 206 -55.10 66.19 -77.99
N LYS A 207 -55.19 67.39 -77.39
CA LYS A 207 -54.28 67.85 -76.34
C LYS A 207 -54.59 67.20 -74.98
N LEU A 208 -55.87 66.93 -74.72
CA LEU A 208 -56.32 66.20 -73.53
C LEU A 208 -55.92 64.72 -73.57
N LYS A 209 -55.87 64.09 -74.75
CA LYS A 209 -55.49 62.67 -74.88
C LYS A 209 -54.03 62.42 -74.47
N SER A 210 -53.11 63.29 -74.90
CA SER A 210 -51.69 63.21 -74.50
C SER A 210 -51.50 63.36 -72.98
N GLN A 211 -52.28 64.21 -72.31
CA GLN A 211 -52.26 64.33 -70.86
C GLN A 211 -52.88 63.11 -70.16
N ILE A 212 -53.97 62.57 -70.68
CA ILE A 212 -54.57 61.32 -70.15
C ILE A 212 -53.54 60.19 -70.17
N ASP A 213 -52.83 60.02 -71.29
CA ASP A 213 -51.82 58.96 -71.43
C ASP A 213 -50.61 59.19 -70.51
N SER A 214 -50.19 60.44 -70.28
CA SER A 214 -49.10 60.75 -69.33
C SER A 214 -49.47 60.49 -67.88
N TRP A 215 -50.71 60.80 -67.47
CA TRP A 215 -51.24 60.47 -66.14
C TRP A 215 -51.42 58.96 -65.95
N GLU A 216 -51.83 58.21 -66.98
CA GLU A 216 -51.90 56.74 -66.94
C GLU A 216 -50.52 56.09 -66.76
N ILE A 217 -49.50 56.58 -67.47
CA ILE A 217 -48.11 56.15 -67.30
C ILE A 217 -47.61 56.49 -65.89
N PHE A 218 -47.89 57.70 -65.40
CA PHE A 218 -47.52 58.12 -64.05
C PHE A 218 -48.11 57.21 -62.97
N ILE A 219 -49.42 56.92 -63.04
CA ILE A 219 -50.09 56.00 -62.10
C ILE A 219 -49.48 54.60 -62.16
N SER A 220 -49.22 54.08 -63.36
CA SER A 220 -48.56 52.78 -63.54
C SER A 220 -47.17 52.75 -62.90
N ASN A 221 -46.40 53.84 -63.02
CA ASN A 221 -45.09 53.96 -62.42
C ASN A 221 -45.14 54.06 -60.89
N VAL A 222 -46.11 54.79 -60.33
CA VAL A 222 -46.33 54.87 -58.88
C VAL A 222 -46.74 53.51 -58.32
N LYS A 223 -47.61 52.75 -59.02
CA LYS A 223 -48.00 51.38 -58.62
C LYS A 223 -46.83 50.41 -58.64
N LYS A 224 -45.97 50.46 -59.67
CA LYS A 224 -44.73 49.68 -59.71
C LYS A 224 -43.75 50.04 -58.59
N GLN A 225 -43.65 51.32 -58.23
CA GLN A 225 -42.85 51.72 -57.08
C GLN A 225 -43.42 51.21 -55.77
N LEU A 226 -44.75 51.21 -55.61
CA LEU A 226 -45.41 50.66 -54.43
C LEU A 226 -45.10 49.16 -54.26
N GLU A 227 -45.26 48.36 -55.32
CA GLU A 227 -44.91 46.93 -55.31
C GLU A 227 -43.43 46.69 -54.95
N LYS A 228 -42.54 47.53 -55.48
CA LYS A 228 -41.10 47.45 -55.16
C LYS A 228 -40.82 47.74 -53.69
N VAL A 229 -41.44 48.79 -53.14
CA VAL A 229 -41.33 49.18 -51.72
C VAL A 229 -41.82 48.05 -50.81
N GLU A 230 -42.98 47.47 -51.13
CA GLU A 230 -43.55 46.38 -50.34
C GLU A 230 -42.65 45.14 -50.37
N ALA A 231 -42.18 44.73 -51.55
CA ALA A 231 -41.32 43.56 -51.70
C ALA A 231 -39.96 43.73 -50.99
N GLU A 232 -39.36 44.92 -51.06
CA GLU A 232 -38.06 45.19 -50.43
C GLU A 232 -38.16 45.19 -48.91
N TYR A 233 -39.16 45.88 -48.34
CA TYR A 233 -39.34 45.87 -46.88
C TYR A 233 -39.76 44.50 -46.35
N GLU A 234 -40.59 43.74 -47.08
CA GLU A 234 -40.94 42.37 -46.69
C GLU A 234 -39.71 41.46 -46.70
N GLY A 235 -38.84 41.57 -47.72
CA GLY A 235 -37.56 40.86 -47.76
C GLY A 235 -36.65 41.21 -46.60
N LYS A 236 -36.53 42.51 -46.25
CA LYS A 236 -35.76 42.95 -45.07
C LYS A 236 -36.34 42.40 -43.77
N ILE A 237 -37.66 42.38 -43.61
CA ILE A 237 -38.33 41.81 -42.43
C ILE A 237 -38.01 40.32 -42.28
N GLN A 238 -38.15 39.53 -43.36
CA GLN A 238 -37.84 38.09 -43.32
C GLN A 238 -36.38 37.81 -42.96
N VAL A 239 -35.45 38.63 -43.47
CA VAL A 239 -34.02 38.49 -43.17
C VAL A 239 -33.75 38.77 -41.68
N VAL A 240 -34.39 39.79 -41.09
CA VAL A 240 -34.30 40.09 -39.64
C VAL A 240 -34.97 38.98 -38.81
N GLU A 241 -36.12 38.46 -39.24
CA GLU A 241 -36.81 37.34 -38.57
C GLU A 241 -35.96 36.06 -38.53
N ASN A 242 -35.15 35.84 -39.56
CA ASN A 242 -34.17 34.75 -39.61
C ASN A 242 -32.90 35.02 -38.79
N GLY A 243 -32.85 36.11 -38.03
CA GLY A 243 -31.77 36.44 -37.09
C GLY A 243 -30.56 37.11 -37.74
N VAL A 244 -30.65 37.51 -39.01
CA VAL A 244 -29.59 38.27 -39.68
C VAL A 244 -29.73 39.74 -39.31
N ARG A 245 -28.66 40.30 -38.73
CA ARG A 245 -28.63 41.72 -38.36
C ARG A 245 -28.56 42.58 -39.62
N ILE A 246 -29.53 43.46 -39.82
CA ILE A 246 -29.56 44.39 -40.94
C ILE A 246 -29.36 45.81 -40.41
N CYS A 247 -28.45 46.58 -41.01
CA CYS A 247 -28.41 48.01 -40.76
C CYS A 247 -29.73 48.61 -41.26
N LEU A 248 -30.49 49.25 -40.38
CA LEU A 248 -31.76 49.91 -40.68
C LEU A 248 -31.54 51.02 -41.73
N THR A 249 -31.61 50.65 -43.00
CA THR A 249 -31.49 51.56 -44.14
C THR A 249 -32.86 51.79 -44.75
N LYS A 250 -33.30 53.05 -44.65
CA LYS A 250 -34.56 53.48 -45.23
C LYS A 250 -34.43 53.44 -46.76
N MET A 251 -35.44 52.90 -47.43
CA MET A 251 -35.50 52.88 -48.88
C MET A 251 -35.71 54.31 -49.41
N GLU A 252 -34.89 54.72 -50.37
CA GLU A 252 -35.09 55.96 -51.11
C GLU A 252 -36.13 55.74 -52.20
N THR A 253 -37.32 56.32 -52.03
CA THR A 253 -38.34 56.37 -53.07
C THR A 253 -37.97 57.46 -54.07
N VAL A 254 -38.03 57.17 -55.38
CA VAL A 254 -37.77 58.18 -56.40
C VAL A 254 -38.97 59.12 -56.44
N GLU A 255 -38.76 60.40 -56.13
CA GLU A 255 -39.80 61.43 -56.28
C GLU A 255 -40.20 61.51 -57.76
N LEU A 256 -41.44 61.14 -58.05
CA LEU A 256 -42.02 61.26 -59.38
C LEU A 256 -42.76 62.61 -59.45
N PRO A 257 -42.24 63.60 -60.18
CA PRO A 257 -42.96 64.85 -60.36
C PRO A 257 -44.26 64.58 -61.14
N PRO A 258 -45.39 65.18 -60.74
CA PRO A 258 -46.63 65.05 -61.49
C PRO A 258 -46.48 65.62 -62.92
N PRO A 259 -47.14 65.03 -63.93
CA PRO A 259 -47.11 65.50 -65.33
C PRO A 259 -47.74 66.87 -65.58
#